data_AF-A0A226NG63-F1
#
_entry.id   AF-A0A226NG63-F1
#
_cell.length_a   1.000
_cell.length_b   1.000
_cell.length_c   1.000
_cell.angle_alpha   90.00
_cell.angle_beta   90.00
_cell.angle_gamma   90.00
#
_symmetry.space_group_name_H-M   'P 1'
#
loop_
_entity.id
_entity.type
_entity.pdbx_description
1 polymer ?
#
loop_
_entity_poly.entity_id
_entity_poly.type
_entity_poly.pdbx_seq_one_letter_code
_entity_poly.pdbx_strand_id
1 'polypeptide(L)'
;MIQTFSHCVLCCAEEVDLDELLSTRLVSFLMDHQQEIFKVPTYLQVAVQDHIEYVKMAQVGGITEVWCKYPGEEICAILPTYSYCERITPQEFEEQRVSTSQAAVAELLENIIKDKNLSVKEKKKKLKQFQKEYPLIYQNRFPTTENEAVLFENKPTIKQPMLSIRKPKLRSLRS
;
A
#
# COMPACT_ATOMS: atom_id res chain seq x y z
N MET A 1 52.14 -17.88 -11.94
CA MET A 1 50.75 -17.63 -11.49
C MET A 1 49.86 -17.17 -12.63
N ILE A 2 50.33 -16.35 -13.58
CA ILE A 2 49.54 -15.96 -14.78
C ILE A 2 49.28 -17.13 -15.74
N GLN A 3 50.26 -18.03 -15.92
CA GLN A 3 50.15 -19.20 -16.80
C GLN A 3 49.00 -20.15 -16.43
N THR A 4 48.61 -20.24 -15.14
CA THR A 4 47.51 -21.11 -14.73
C THR A 4 46.13 -20.54 -15.10
N PHE A 5 46.05 -19.23 -15.35
CA PHE A 5 44.80 -18.54 -15.68
C PHE A 5 44.72 -18.14 -17.16
N SER A 6 45.79 -18.28 -17.93
CA SER A 6 45.83 -17.88 -19.35
C SER A 6 44.76 -18.61 -20.17
N HIS A 7 44.62 -19.91 -19.96
CA HIS A 7 43.59 -20.76 -20.59
C HIS A 7 42.15 -20.44 -20.17
N CYS A 8 41.95 -19.78 -19.02
CA CYS A 8 40.61 -19.39 -18.57
C CYS A 8 40.21 -18.01 -19.10
N VAL A 9 41.18 -17.13 -19.36
CA VAL A 9 40.95 -15.76 -19.84
C VAL A 9 40.88 -15.72 -21.37
N LEU A 10 41.74 -16.51 -22.04
CA LEU A 10 41.80 -16.60 -23.50
C LEU A 10 41.49 -18.04 -23.92
N CYS A 11 40.25 -18.28 -24.34
CA CYS A 11 39.80 -19.59 -24.83
C CYS A 11 39.78 -19.59 -26.37
N CYS A 12 40.42 -20.58 -26.99
CA CYS A 12 40.28 -20.88 -28.41
C CYS A 12 39.20 -21.96 -28.61
N ALA A 13 38.55 -21.96 -29.78
CA ALA A 13 37.54 -22.97 -30.12
C ALA A 13 38.17 -24.38 -30.29
N GLU A 14 39.42 -24.45 -30.73
CA GLU A 14 40.24 -25.66 -30.78
C GLU A 14 41.53 -25.44 -29.97
N GLU A 15 41.91 -26.39 -29.11
CA GLU A 15 43.09 -26.23 -28.23
C GLU A 15 44.44 -26.27 -28.99
N VAL A 16 44.44 -26.78 -30.23
CA VAL A 16 45.65 -26.96 -31.05
C VAL A 16 46.20 -25.61 -31.58
N ASP A 17 45.37 -24.58 -31.65
CA ASP A 17 45.73 -23.27 -32.20
C ASP A 17 46.19 -22.26 -31.15
N LEU A 18 46.10 -22.59 -29.86
CA LEU A 18 46.43 -21.65 -28.79
C LEU A 18 47.95 -21.62 -28.55
N ASP A 19 48.59 -20.55 -28.99
CA ASP A 19 49.99 -20.27 -28.63
C ASP A 19 50.08 -19.86 -27.15
N GLU A 20 50.58 -20.78 -26.32
CA GLU A 20 50.68 -20.63 -24.85
C GLU A 20 51.59 -19.46 -24.45
N LEU A 21 52.65 -19.18 -25.22
CA LEU A 21 53.57 -18.08 -24.94
C LEU A 21 52.95 -16.73 -25.25
N LEU A 22 52.24 -16.63 -26.38
CA LEU A 22 51.50 -15.42 -26.74
C LEU A 22 50.32 -15.17 -25.78
N SER A 23 49.57 -16.22 -25.44
CA SER A 23 48.46 -16.15 -24.49
C SER A 23 48.93 -15.65 -23.13
N THR A 24 50.02 -16.22 -22.60
CA THR A 24 50.62 -15.79 -21.33
C THR A 24 51.09 -14.33 -21.40
N ARG A 25 51.73 -13.93 -22.51
CA ARG A 25 52.21 -12.56 -22.70
C ARG A 25 51.07 -11.55 -22.78
N LEU A 26 49.99 -11.88 -23.47
CA LEU A 26 48.81 -11.03 -23.59
C LEU A 26 48.10 -10.88 -22.25
N VAL A 27 47.92 -11.98 -21.50
CA VAL A 27 47.30 -11.92 -20.16
C VAL A 27 48.16 -11.13 -19.18
N SER A 28 49.50 -11.26 -19.25
CA SER A 28 50.41 -10.41 -18.47
C SER A 28 50.19 -8.93 -18.81
N PHE A 29 50.15 -8.57 -20.10
CA PHE A 29 49.90 -7.21 -20.53
C PHE A 29 48.55 -6.67 -20.03
N LEU A 30 47.48 -7.47 -20.12
CA LEU A 30 46.16 -7.09 -19.60
C LEU A 30 46.17 -6.84 -18.08
N MET A 31 46.92 -7.66 -17.33
CA MET A 31 47.06 -7.48 -15.88
C MET A 31 47.90 -6.25 -15.53
N ASP A 32 49.00 -6.02 -16.26
CA ASP A 32 49.91 -4.90 -16.05
C ASP A 32 49.23 -3.55 -16.40
N HIS A 33 48.36 -3.54 -17.41
CA HIS A 33 47.65 -2.35 -17.90
C HIS A 33 46.15 -2.30 -17.53
N GLN A 34 45.71 -3.16 -16.62
CA GLN A 34 44.30 -3.27 -16.19
C GLN A 34 43.66 -1.93 -15.85
N GLN A 35 44.39 -1.07 -15.12
CA GLN A 35 43.86 0.20 -14.63
C GLN A 35 43.58 1.20 -15.76
N GLU A 36 44.28 1.09 -16.88
CA GLU A 36 44.08 1.93 -18.05
C GLU A 36 43.03 1.34 -18.98
N ILE A 37 43.08 0.02 -19.21
CA ILE A 37 42.17 -0.71 -20.10
C ILE A 37 40.72 -0.65 -19.57
N PHE A 38 40.53 -0.84 -18.27
CA PHE A 38 39.20 -0.84 -17.64
C PHE A 38 38.82 0.54 -17.08
N LYS A 39 39.63 1.57 -17.32
CA LYS A 39 39.27 2.94 -16.94
C LYS A 39 38.05 3.36 -17.73
N VAL A 40 36.98 3.71 -17.04
CA VAL A 40 35.79 4.26 -17.69
C VAL A 40 36.19 5.58 -18.38
N PRO A 41 35.99 5.72 -19.71
CA PRO A 41 36.32 6.94 -20.42
C PRO A 41 35.59 8.15 -19.84
N THR A 42 36.29 9.28 -19.69
CA THR A 42 35.72 10.49 -19.08
C THR A 42 34.53 11.04 -19.85
N TYR A 43 34.56 10.96 -21.18
CA TYR A 43 33.44 11.39 -22.02
C TYR A 43 32.15 10.62 -21.70
N LEU A 44 32.25 9.30 -21.42
CA LEU A 44 31.11 8.46 -21.12
C LEU A 44 30.52 8.84 -19.76
N GLN A 45 31.38 9.11 -18.78
CA GLN A 45 30.95 9.57 -17.46
C GLN A 45 30.17 10.88 -17.55
N VAL A 46 30.68 11.84 -18.33
CA VAL A 46 30.01 13.13 -18.57
C VAL A 46 28.68 12.91 -19.29
N ALA A 47 28.65 12.12 -20.37
CA ALA A 47 27.43 11.86 -21.13
C ALA A 47 26.33 11.20 -20.27
N VAL A 48 26.71 10.26 -19.40
CA VAL A 48 25.78 9.60 -18.48
C VAL A 48 25.31 10.58 -17.40
N GLN A 49 26.21 11.40 -16.85
CA GLN A 49 25.86 12.41 -15.85
C GLN A 49 24.89 13.45 -16.41
N ASP A 50 25.16 13.98 -17.60
CA ASP A 50 24.28 14.93 -18.30
C ASP A 50 22.90 14.32 -18.57
N HIS A 51 22.84 13.04 -18.96
CA HIS A 51 21.58 12.34 -19.17
C HIS A 51 20.78 12.16 -17.88
N ILE A 52 21.45 11.77 -16.78
CA ILE A 52 20.80 11.64 -15.46
C ILE A 52 20.27 12.99 -14.99
N GLU A 53 21.03 14.07 -15.17
CA GLU A 53 20.58 15.42 -14.84
C GLU A 53 19.40 15.85 -15.69
N TYR A 54 19.44 15.60 -17.00
CA TYR A 54 18.31 15.84 -17.90
C TYR A 54 17.04 15.11 -17.45
N VAL A 55 17.14 13.81 -17.13
CA VAL A 55 16.01 13.01 -16.66
C VAL A 55 15.48 13.54 -15.33
N LYS A 56 16.37 13.89 -14.38
CA LYS A 56 15.96 14.48 -13.09
C LYS A 56 15.24 15.82 -13.28
N MET A 57 15.74 16.67 -14.17
CA MET A 57 15.10 17.97 -14.47
C MET A 57 13.74 17.79 -15.16
N ALA A 58 13.62 16.83 -16.08
CA ALA A 58 12.36 16.47 -16.72
C ALA A 58 11.32 15.94 -15.72
N GLN A 59 11.76 15.17 -14.72
CA GLN A 59 10.89 14.59 -13.71
C GLN A 59 10.42 15.60 -12.64
N VAL A 60 11.26 16.59 -12.30
CA VAL A 60 10.88 17.69 -11.40
C VAL A 60 9.95 18.71 -12.10
N GLY A 61 9.96 18.76 -13.43
CA GLY A 61 9.13 19.64 -14.27
C GLY A 61 7.73 19.13 -14.61
N GLY A 62 7.29 17.99 -14.06
CA GLY A 62 5.91 17.50 -14.22
C GLY A 62 5.53 17.07 -15.64
N ILE A 63 6.47 16.60 -16.46
CA ILE A 63 6.18 16.09 -17.81
C ILE A 63 6.60 14.61 -17.88
N THR A 64 5.60 13.75 -17.79
CA THR A 64 5.64 12.29 -18.00
C THR A 64 5.81 11.93 -19.48
N GLU A 65 6.62 12.67 -20.23
CA GLU A 65 6.89 12.41 -21.65
C GLU A 65 8.36 12.68 -21.97
N VAL A 66 9.16 11.62 -21.94
CA VAL A 66 10.56 11.65 -22.38
C VAL A 66 10.59 11.66 -23.91
N TRP A 67 10.87 12.81 -24.50
CA TRP A 67 11.19 12.94 -25.92
C TRP A 67 12.72 12.89 -26.11
N CYS A 68 13.25 11.74 -26.50
CA CYS A 68 14.62 11.64 -27.00
C CYS A 68 14.72 12.40 -28.34
N LYS A 69 15.31 13.61 -28.31
CA LYS A 69 15.69 14.33 -29.53
C LYS A 69 17.07 13.86 -30.01
N TYR A 70 17.13 12.67 -30.61
CA TYR A 70 18.24 12.30 -31.50
C TYR A 70 17.68 11.94 -32.87
N PRO A 71 18.10 12.64 -33.96
CA PRO A 71 17.67 12.31 -35.31
C PRO A 71 18.58 11.20 -35.84
N GLY A 72 18.14 9.94 -35.82
CA GLY A 72 18.89 8.90 -36.56
C GLY A 72 18.61 7.44 -36.26
N GLU A 73 18.03 7.05 -35.12
CA GLU A 73 17.80 5.63 -34.81
C GLU A 73 16.41 5.38 -34.24
N GLU A 74 15.57 4.70 -35.02
CA GLU A 74 14.18 4.29 -34.71
C GLU A 74 14.09 3.16 -33.69
N ILE A 75 14.90 3.17 -32.63
CA ILE A 75 14.81 2.16 -31.56
C ILE A 75 14.90 2.82 -30.18
N CYS A 76 13.83 3.53 -29.80
CA CYS A 76 13.54 3.86 -28.40
C CYS A 76 12.20 3.26 -27.94
N ALA A 77 11.87 2.05 -28.42
CA ALA A 77 10.63 1.35 -28.06
C ALA A 77 10.89 -0.05 -27.48
N ILE A 78 11.87 -0.22 -26.60
CA ILE A 78 12.02 -1.47 -25.85
C ILE A 78 12.57 -1.22 -24.43
N LEU A 79 11.88 -0.41 -23.64
CA LEU A 79 11.81 -0.71 -22.21
C LEU A 79 10.35 -1.03 -21.92
N PRO A 80 10.01 -2.23 -21.39
CA PRO A 80 8.64 -2.48 -20.99
C PRO A 80 8.30 -1.41 -19.96
N THR A 81 7.30 -0.59 -20.28
CA THR A 81 6.69 0.36 -19.35
C THR A 81 5.99 -0.46 -18.27
N TYR A 82 6.76 -1.00 -17.34
CA TYR A 82 6.23 -1.61 -16.15
C TYR A 82 5.65 -0.48 -15.30
N SER A 83 4.32 -0.47 -15.19
CA SER A 83 3.63 0.37 -14.22
C SER A 83 3.84 -0.26 -12.84
N TYR A 84 4.67 0.37 -12.01
CA TYR A 84 4.80 0.01 -10.61
C TYR A 84 3.92 0.92 -9.77
N CYS A 85 3.33 0.39 -8.70
CA CYS A 85 2.75 1.23 -7.67
C CYS A 85 3.86 1.98 -6.96
N GLU A 86 3.71 3.30 -6.80
CA GLU A 86 4.60 4.06 -5.94
C GLU A 86 4.46 3.60 -4.49
N ARG A 87 5.59 3.55 -3.78
CA ARG A 87 5.61 3.18 -2.38
C ARG A 87 5.10 4.36 -1.55
N ILE A 88 3.91 4.21 -0.98
CA ILE A 88 3.40 5.14 0.02
C ILE A 88 4.22 5.05 1.31
N THR A 89 4.41 6.19 1.96
CA THR A 89 5.02 6.28 3.29
C THR A 89 4.03 5.80 4.36
N PRO A 90 4.50 5.38 5.55
CA PRO A 90 3.61 5.00 6.66
C PRO A 90 2.67 6.14 7.09
N GLN A 91 3.11 7.39 6.95
CA GLN A 91 2.30 8.57 7.27
C GLN A 91 1.17 8.76 6.25
N GLU A 92 1.48 8.72 4.96
CA GLU A 92 0.47 8.82 3.89
C GLU A 92 -0.55 7.68 3.98
N PHE A 93 -0.10 6.46 4.33
CA PHE A 93 -1.00 5.33 4.57
C PHE A 93 -2.00 5.64 5.69
N GLU A 94 -1.54 6.19 6.81
CA GLU A 94 -2.40 6.53 7.94
C GLU A 94 -3.37 7.66 7.59
N GLU A 95 -2.90 8.68 6.87
CA GLU A 95 -3.74 9.77 6.37
C GLU A 95 -4.83 9.27 5.41
N GLN A 96 -4.48 8.40 4.45
CA GLN A 96 -5.44 7.77 3.54
C GLN A 96 -6.44 6.88 4.30
N ARG A 97 -5.96 6.15 5.31
CA ARG A 97 -6.80 5.31 6.17
C ARG A 97 -7.87 6.15 6.86
N VAL A 98 -7.49 7.26 7.49
CA VAL A 98 -8.42 8.13 8.21
C VAL A 98 -9.32 8.93 7.25
N SER A 99 -8.75 9.51 6.20
CA SER A 99 -9.46 10.43 5.29
C SER A 99 -10.48 9.72 4.40
N THR A 100 -10.09 8.61 3.77
CA THR A 100 -10.94 7.95 2.75
C THR A 100 -11.67 6.74 3.31
N SER A 101 -10.96 5.85 4.00
CA SER A 101 -11.56 4.57 4.41
C SER A 101 -12.42 4.69 5.66
N GLN A 102 -11.96 5.42 6.68
CA GLN A 102 -12.68 5.54 7.94
C GLN A 102 -13.94 6.41 7.79
N ALA A 103 -13.87 7.48 6.99
CA ALA A 103 -15.03 8.32 6.69
C ALA A 103 -16.14 7.54 5.98
N ALA A 104 -15.80 6.75 4.95
CA ALA A 104 -16.76 5.91 4.23
C ALA A 104 -17.39 4.84 5.14
N VAL A 105 -16.61 4.25 6.05
CA VAL A 105 -17.13 3.26 7.02
C VAL A 105 -18.03 3.93 8.07
N ALA A 106 -17.73 5.16 8.49
CA ALA A 106 -18.63 5.94 9.37
C ALA A 106 -19.93 6.32 8.65
N GLU A 107 -19.86 6.67 7.36
CA GLU A 107 -21.04 6.93 6.54
C GLU A 107 -21.92 5.67 6.39
N LEU A 108 -21.30 4.50 6.21
CA LEU A 108 -22.01 3.22 6.19
C LEU A 108 -22.80 2.98 7.49
N LEU A 109 -22.21 3.31 8.65
CA LEU A 109 -22.90 3.24 9.94
C LEU A 109 -24.13 4.15 9.97
N GLU A 110 -23.98 5.40 9.54
CA GLU A 110 -25.08 6.36 9.46
C GLU A 110 -26.19 5.91 8.49
N ASN A 111 -25.82 5.31 7.37
CA ASN A 111 -26.77 4.79 6.39
C ASN A 111 -27.57 3.61 6.96
N ILE A 112 -26.92 2.65 7.63
CA ILE A 112 -27.61 1.52 8.31
C ILE A 112 -28.62 2.04 9.35
N ILE A 113 -28.26 3.13 10.03
CA ILE A 113 -29.08 3.77 11.05
C ILE A 113 -30.29 4.47 10.42
N LYS A 114 -30.06 5.31 9.41
CA LYS A 114 -31.07 6.15 8.75
C LYS A 114 -32.01 5.38 7.83
N ASP A 115 -31.60 4.20 7.35
CA ASP A 115 -32.38 3.40 6.41
C ASP A 115 -33.75 3.01 7.00
N LYS A 116 -34.85 3.46 6.41
CA LYS A 116 -36.22 3.18 6.89
C LYS A 116 -36.76 1.83 6.40
N ASN A 117 -36.08 1.18 5.46
CA ASN A 117 -36.53 -0.06 4.84
C ASN A 117 -36.11 -1.31 5.65
N LEU A 118 -35.11 -1.18 6.51
CA LEU A 118 -34.65 -2.28 7.38
C LEU A 118 -35.56 -2.46 8.59
N SER A 119 -35.95 -3.70 8.86
CA SER A 119 -36.67 -4.02 10.09
C SER A 119 -35.79 -3.79 11.33
N VAL A 120 -36.41 -3.49 12.47
CA VAL A 120 -35.68 -3.25 13.74
C VAL A 120 -34.77 -4.44 14.12
N LYS A 121 -35.18 -5.67 13.78
CA LYS A 121 -34.40 -6.88 14.00
C LYS A 121 -33.15 -6.93 13.11
N GLU A 122 -33.25 -6.55 11.85
CA GLU A 122 -32.13 -6.54 10.90
C GLU A 122 -31.16 -5.41 11.19
N LYS A 123 -31.66 -4.22 11.51
CA LYS A 123 -30.82 -3.10 11.98
C LYS A 123 -29.96 -3.51 13.17
N LYS A 124 -30.56 -4.16 14.17
CA LYS A 124 -29.82 -4.62 15.36
C LYS A 124 -28.78 -5.69 15.02
N LYS A 125 -29.05 -6.58 14.05
CA LYS A 125 -28.08 -7.58 13.58
C LYS A 125 -26.90 -6.92 12.85
N LYS A 126 -27.19 -6.01 11.92
CA LYS A 126 -26.18 -5.26 11.15
C LYS A 126 -25.33 -4.38 12.04
N LEU A 127 -25.94 -3.73 13.04
CA LEU A 127 -25.23 -2.91 14.00
C LEU A 127 -24.30 -3.73 14.91
N LYS A 128 -24.75 -4.90 15.38
CA LYS A 128 -23.89 -5.84 16.11
C LYS A 128 -22.72 -6.37 15.27
N GLN A 129 -22.96 -6.63 13.99
CA GLN A 129 -21.91 -7.03 13.07
C GLN A 129 -20.90 -5.90 12.88
N PHE A 130 -21.38 -4.67 12.66
CA PHE A 130 -20.55 -3.48 12.54
C PHE A 130 -19.71 -3.23 13.81
N GLN A 131 -20.30 -3.40 15.00
CA GLN A 131 -19.57 -3.28 16.27
C GLN A 131 -18.43 -4.30 16.40
N LYS A 132 -18.61 -5.52 15.86
CA LYS A 132 -17.58 -6.56 15.88
C LYS A 132 -16.44 -6.27 14.90
N GLU A 133 -16.75 -5.75 13.71
CA GLU A 133 -15.78 -5.50 12.65
C GLU A 133 -15.05 -4.15 12.83
N TYR A 134 -15.75 -3.13 13.34
CA TYR A 134 -15.25 -1.75 13.47
C TYR A 134 -15.56 -1.13 14.85
N PRO A 135 -14.98 -1.67 15.94
CA PRO A 135 -15.32 -1.24 17.31
C PRO A 135 -14.98 0.22 17.59
N LEU A 136 -13.85 0.73 17.07
CA LEU A 136 -13.40 2.12 17.30
C LEU A 136 -14.35 3.15 16.69
N ILE A 137 -14.83 2.91 15.46
CA ILE A 137 -15.76 3.80 14.77
C ILE A 137 -17.13 3.79 15.48
N TYR A 138 -17.57 2.61 15.93
CA TYR A 138 -18.79 2.47 16.72
C TYR A 138 -18.71 3.23 18.05
N GLN A 139 -17.60 3.10 18.80
CA GLN A 139 -17.39 3.80 20.07
C GLN A 139 -17.32 5.32 19.90
N ASN A 140 -16.65 5.81 18.85
CA ASN A 140 -16.57 7.25 18.57
C ASN A 140 -17.96 7.87 18.30
N ARG A 141 -18.88 7.10 17.71
CA ARG A 141 -20.25 7.54 17.40
C ARG A 141 -21.22 7.36 18.57
N PHE A 142 -20.99 6.36 19.42
CA PHE A 142 -21.74 6.08 20.64
C PHE A 142 -20.85 6.11 21.89
N PRO A 143 -20.32 7.28 22.28
CA PRO A 143 -19.49 7.39 23.48
C PRO A 143 -20.30 7.16 24.77
N THR A 144 -21.63 7.34 24.73
CA THR A 144 -22.56 7.10 25.85
C THR A 144 -23.71 6.17 25.44
N THR A 145 -24.10 5.26 26.33
CA THR A 145 -25.17 4.26 26.16
C THR A 145 -26.55 4.87 25.87
N GLU A 146 -26.74 6.16 26.19
CA GLU A 146 -27.97 6.91 25.94
C GLU A 146 -28.22 7.13 24.44
N ASN A 147 -27.18 7.35 23.63
CA ASN A 147 -27.33 7.57 22.18
C ASN A 147 -27.72 6.29 21.43
N GLU A 148 -27.35 5.11 21.96
CA GLU A 148 -27.80 3.82 21.45
C GLU A 148 -29.28 3.57 21.79
N ALA A 149 -29.73 4.02 22.97
CA ALA A 149 -31.11 3.89 23.41
C ALA A 149 -32.09 4.76 22.61
N VAL A 150 -31.68 5.96 22.19
CA VAL A 150 -32.48 6.84 21.30
C VAL A 150 -32.71 6.21 19.92
N LEU A 151 -31.78 5.39 19.44
CA LEU A 151 -31.91 4.76 18.12
C LEU A 151 -32.85 3.57 18.07
N PHE A 152 -32.94 2.86 19.19
CA PHE A 152 -33.76 1.68 19.28
C PHE A 152 -35.06 1.91 20.02
N GLU A 153 -35.38 3.15 20.43
CA GLU A 153 -36.46 3.53 21.37
C GLU A 153 -37.29 2.32 21.77
N ASN A 154 -36.72 1.55 22.69
CA ASN A 154 -37.49 0.51 23.33
C ASN A 154 -38.47 1.31 24.16
N LYS A 155 -39.69 1.46 23.62
CA LYS A 155 -40.88 1.93 24.31
C LYS A 155 -40.70 1.68 25.80
N PRO A 156 -40.65 2.72 26.66
CA PRO A 156 -40.45 2.49 28.07
C PRO A 156 -41.56 1.54 28.49
N THR A 157 -41.20 0.32 28.88
CA THR A 157 -42.16 -0.57 29.49
C THR A 157 -42.34 -0.01 30.88
N ILE A 158 -43.17 1.05 30.98
CA ILE A 158 -43.72 1.55 32.22
C ILE A 158 -44.43 0.35 32.82
N LYS A 159 -43.71 -0.39 33.67
CA LYS A 159 -44.33 -1.37 34.55
C LYS A 159 -45.27 -0.55 35.42
N GLN A 160 -46.56 -0.67 35.14
CA GLN A 160 -47.60 -0.03 35.93
C GLN A 160 -47.34 -0.40 37.41
N PRO A 161 -47.37 0.56 38.35
CA PRO A 161 -47.25 0.22 39.75
C PRO A 161 -48.51 -0.56 40.13
N MET A 162 -48.34 -1.84 40.46
CA MET A 162 -49.41 -2.66 41.02
C MET A 162 -49.73 -2.12 42.43
N LEU A 163 -50.60 -1.12 42.50
CA LEU A 163 -51.27 -0.77 43.75
C LEU A 163 -52.28 -1.89 44.06
N SER A 164 -51.87 -2.83 44.90
CA SER A 164 -52.76 -3.86 45.44
C SER A 164 -53.76 -3.20 46.41
N ILE A 165 -54.88 -2.71 45.90
CA ILE A 165 -56.02 -2.34 46.74
C ILE A 165 -56.62 -3.65 47.28
N ARG A 166 -56.19 -4.04 48.49
CA ARG A 166 -56.85 -5.09 49.27
C ARG A 166 -58.26 -4.59 49.61
N LYS A 167 -59.28 -5.23 49.04
CA LYS A 167 -60.68 -4.98 49.42
C LYS A 167 -60.88 -5.30 50.91
N PRO A 168 -61.45 -4.39 51.73
CA PRO A 168 -61.82 -4.72 53.09
C PRO A 168 -63.04 -5.66 53.06
N LYS A 169 -62.93 -6.81 53.73
CA LYS A 169 -64.08 -7.67 54.01
C LYS A 169 -64.90 -7.00 55.10
N LEU A 170 -65.93 -6.25 54.71
CA LEU A 170 -67.00 -5.87 55.62
C LEU A 170 -67.73 -7.16 56.04
N ARG A 171 -67.46 -7.62 57.26
CA ARG A 171 -68.35 -8.56 57.96
C ARG A 171 -69.37 -7.72 58.72
N SER A 172 -70.62 -7.84 58.31
CA SER A 172 -71.77 -7.26 58.99
C SER A 172 -71.86 -7.79 60.42
N LEU A 173 -71.94 -6.86 61.37
CA LEU A 173 -72.43 -7.09 62.73
C LEU A 173 -73.96 -7.15 62.69
N ARG A 174 -74.53 -8.18 63.33
CA ARG A 174 -75.88 -8.33 63.94
C ARG A 174 -76.23 -9.82 63.94
N SER A 175 -76.85 -10.41 64.96
CA SER A 175 -77.41 -9.94 66.22
C SER A 175 -77.39 -11.11 67.21
#